data_AF-A0A2I0KUD7-F1
#
_entry.id   AF-A0A2I0KUD7-F1
#
_cell.length_a   1.000
_cell.length_b   1.000
_cell.length_c   1.000
_cell.angle_alpha   90.00
_cell.angle_beta   90.00
_cell.angle_gamma   90.00
#
_symmetry.space_group_name_H-M   'P 1'
#
loop_
_entity.id
_entity.type
_entity.pdbx_description
1 polymer ?
#
loop_
_entity_poly.entity_id
_entity_poly.type
_entity_poly.pdbx_seq_one_letter_code
_entity_poly.pdbx_strand_id
1 'polypeptide(L)'
;MTVNYKDWHEMLPYALLAYRTSIRTSTGATPYSLVYGMEVVLPIEVEIPSMRILAEAELAEAEWAKQRYEQLNLIDEKRLKALCHGQCYQQRMARAFNAKIFSEGAVILSDMDGTENAVPVNADAIKKYYP
;
A
#
# COMPACT_ATOMS: atom_id res chain seq x y z
N MET A 1 -20.05 1.16 -24.70
CA MET A 1 -20.64 2.02 -23.65
C MET A 1 -19.65 3.12 -23.33
N THR A 2 -20.07 4.38 -23.33
CA THR A 2 -19.22 5.51 -22.95
C THR A 2 -19.30 5.70 -21.43
N VAL A 3 -18.22 5.41 -20.71
CA VAL A 3 -18.15 5.54 -19.25
C VAL A 3 -18.25 7.01 -18.85
N ASN A 4 -19.22 7.37 -18.00
CA ASN A 4 -19.42 8.72 -17.49
C ASN A 4 -19.16 8.78 -15.97
N TYR A 5 -18.81 9.95 -15.43
CA TYR A 5 -18.53 10.13 -14.00
C TYR A 5 -19.74 9.84 -13.10
N LYS A 6 -20.96 9.91 -13.65
CA LYS A 6 -22.20 9.58 -12.94
C LYS A 6 -22.34 8.09 -12.64
N ASP A 7 -21.61 7.24 -13.38
CA ASP A 7 -21.67 5.78 -13.30
C ASP A 7 -20.55 5.22 -12.41
N TRP A 8 -19.96 6.04 -11.54
CA TRP A 8 -18.84 5.65 -10.69
C TRP A 8 -19.14 4.42 -9.82
N HIS A 9 -20.40 4.25 -9.42
CA HIS A 9 -20.85 3.11 -8.62
C HIS A 9 -20.83 1.80 -9.41
N GLU A 10 -21.05 1.83 -10.73
CA GLU A 10 -20.88 0.68 -11.62
C GLU A 10 -19.40 0.30 -11.78
N MET A 11 -18.50 1.30 -11.71
CA MET A 11 -17.06 1.12 -11.82
C MET A 11 -16.39 0.68 -10.51
N LEU A 12 -17.04 0.92 -9.37
CA LEU A 12 -16.49 0.66 -8.04
C LEU A 12 -16.05 -0.80 -7.82
N PRO A 13 -16.83 -1.85 -8.20
CA PRO A 13 -16.40 -3.23 -8.04
C PRO A 13 -15.11 -3.55 -8.80
N TYR A 14 -14.95 -3.00 -10.00
CA TYR A 14 -13.74 -3.18 -10.82
C TYR A 14 -12.53 -2.48 -10.20
N ALA A 15 -12.70 -1.26 -9.71
CA ALA A 15 -11.64 -0.53 -9.02
C ALA A 15 -11.19 -1.26 -7.73
N LEU A 16 -12.15 -1.78 -6.95
CA LEU A 16 -11.86 -2.55 -5.75
C LEU A 16 -11.16 -3.87 -6.08
N LEU A 17 -11.58 -4.57 -7.13
CA LEU A 17 -10.93 -5.80 -7.58
C LEU A 17 -9.47 -5.51 -7.95
N ALA A 18 -9.23 -4.52 -8.82
CA ALA A 18 -7.88 -4.12 -9.23
C ALA A 18 -7.02 -3.69 -8.02
N TYR A 19 -7.60 -2.97 -7.07
CA TYR A 19 -6.89 -2.58 -5.84
C TYR A 19 -6.49 -3.80 -5.01
N ARG A 20 -7.41 -4.78 -4.83
CA ARG A 20 -7.18 -5.97 -4.00
C ARG A 20 -6.16 -6.95 -4.60
N THR A 21 -6.05 -7.00 -5.93
CA THR A 21 -5.21 -7.98 -6.63
C THR A 21 -3.89 -7.40 -7.16
N SER A 22 -3.72 -6.08 -7.17
CA SER A 22 -2.46 -5.45 -7.57
C SER A 22 -1.47 -5.33 -6.42
N ILE A 23 -0.20 -5.56 -6.72
CA ILE A 23 0.89 -5.32 -5.77
C ILE A 23 0.99 -3.82 -5.52
N ARG A 24 0.92 -3.41 -4.25
CA ARG A 24 1.04 -1.99 -3.88
C ARG A 24 2.49 -1.64 -3.68
N THR A 25 2.96 -0.56 -4.32
CA THR A 25 4.33 -0.04 -4.11
C THR A 25 4.63 0.25 -2.64
N SER A 26 3.61 0.64 -1.87
CA SER A 26 3.73 0.98 -0.46
C SER A 26 3.86 -0.24 0.46
N THR A 27 3.46 -1.44 0.07
CA THR A 27 3.54 -2.65 0.93
C THR A 27 4.31 -3.80 0.29
N GLY A 28 4.55 -3.76 -1.02
CA GLY A 28 5.19 -4.84 -1.78
C GLY A 28 4.32 -6.10 -1.92
N ALA A 29 3.05 -6.05 -1.53
CA ALA A 29 2.12 -7.18 -1.55
C ALA A 29 0.75 -6.76 -2.08
N THR A 30 -0.08 -7.73 -2.46
CA THR A 30 -1.49 -7.49 -2.79
C THR A 30 -2.29 -7.33 -1.49
N PRO A 31 -3.27 -6.41 -1.42
CA PRO A 31 -4.11 -6.28 -0.22
C PRO A 31 -4.86 -7.58 0.11
N TYR A 32 -5.25 -8.36 -0.90
CA TYR A 32 -5.93 -9.64 -0.68
C TYR A 32 -5.03 -10.65 0.05
N SER A 33 -3.75 -10.79 -0.35
CA SER A 33 -2.86 -11.77 0.28
C SER A 33 -2.46 -11.42 1.70
N LEU A 34 -2.48 -10.13 2.07
CA LEU A 34 -2.29 -9.70 3.46
C LEU A 34 -3.49 -10.06 4.36
N VAL A 35 -4.70 -10.12 3.80
CA VAL A 35 -5.91 -10.48 4.56
C VAL A 35 -6.06 -12.00 4.66
N TYR A 36 -5.93 -12.71 3.55
CA TYR A 36 -6.28 -14.14 3.44
C TYR A 36 -5.08 -15.09 3.36
N GLY A 37 -3.86 -14.57 3.33
CA GLY A 37 -2.61 -15.35 3.30
C GLY A 37 -2.23 -15.95 1.95
N MET A 38 -3.10 -15.81 0.94
CA MET A 38 -2.90 -16.33 -0.43
C MET A 38 -3.30 -15.29 -1.47
N GLU A 39 -2.84 -15.45 -2.71
CA GLU A 39 -3.28 -14.61 -3.82
C GLU A 39 -4.70 -14.98 -4.28
N VAL A 40 -5.45 -13.99 -4.75
CA VAL A 40 -6.82 -14.20 -5.24
C VAL A 40 -6.82 -15.24 -6.37
N VAL A 41 -7.81 -16.13 -6.38
CA VAL A 41 -8.17 -16.91 -7.57
C VAL A 41 -9.12 -16.07 -8.41
N LEU A 42 -8.68 -15.66 -9.58
CA LEU A 42 -9.50 -14.83 -10.47
C LEU A 42 -10.57 -15.70 -11.15
N PRO A 43 -11.76 -15.15 -11.45
CA PRO A 43 -12.81 -15.90 -12.14
C PRO A 43 -12.34 -16.53 -13.47
N ILE A 44 -11.49 -15.84 -14.22
CA ILE A 44 -10.92 -16.35 -15.48
C ILE A 44 -10.04 -17.58 -15.28
N GLU A 45 -9.36 -17.72 -14.13
CA GLU A 45 -8.58 -18.90 -13.80
C GLU A 45 -9.45 -20.13 -13.50
N VAL A 46 -10.73 -19.90 -13.18
CA VAL A 46 -11.71 -20.97 -12.95
C VAL A 46 -12.41 -21.33 -14.26
N GLU A 47 -12.82 -20.33 -15.04
CA GLU A 47 -13.45 -20.51 -16.34
C GLU A 47 -12.49 -21.18 -17.35
N ILE A 48 -11.23 -20.76 -17.33
CA ILE A 48 -10.13 -21.40 -18.03
C ILE A 48 -9.20 -21.96 -16.95
N PRO A 49 -9.36 -23.26 -16.58
CA PRO A 49 -8.63 -23.85 -15.46
C PRO A 49 -7.14 -23.54 -15.51
N SER A 50 -6.69 -22.69 -14.58
CA SER A 50 -5.28 -22.34 -14.47
C SER A 50 -4.50 -23.52 -13.89
N MET A 51 -3.18 -23.50 -14.05
CA MET A 51 -2.30 -24.53 -13.45
C MET A 51 -2.52 -24.68 -11.94
N ARG A 52 -2.83 -23.59 -11.23
CA ARG A 52 -3.14 -23.62 -9.81
C ARG A 52 -4.44 -24.38 -9.53
N ILE A 53 -5.50 -24.10 -10.29
CA ILE A 53 -6.79 -24.79 -10.16
C ILE A 53 -6.66 -26.28 -10.48
N LEU A 54 -5.95 -26.61 -11.55
CA LEU A 54 -5.70 -28.00 -11.95
C LEU A 54 -4.94 -28.77 -10.86
N ALA A 55 -3.87 -28.16 -10.32
CA ALA A 55 -3.10 -28.77 -9.23
C ALA A 55 -3.93 -28.96 -7.96
N GLU A 56 -4.78 -27.99 -7.58
CA GLU A 56 -5.63 -28.11 -6.39
C GLU A 56 -6.76 -29.13 -6.58
N ALA A 57 -7.29 -29.30 -7.79
CA ALA A 57 -8.38 -30.24 -8.08
C ALA A 57 -7.97 -31.73 -7.95
N GLU A 58 -6.67 -32.03 -8.07
CA GLU A 58 -6.13 -33.39 -7.97
C GLU A 58 -5.77 -33.79 -6.52
N LEU A 59 -5.76 -32.83 -5.58
CA LEU A 59 -5.37 -33.09 -4.19
C LEU A 59 -6.47 -33.78 -3.39
N ALA A 60 -6.06 -34.71 -2.53
CA ALA A 60 -6.95 -35.21 -1.49
C ALA A 60 -7.27 -34.10 -0.49
N GLU A 61 -8.49 -34.11 0.08
CA GLU A 61 -8.96 -33.08 1.01
C GLU A 61 -7.99 -32.84 2.20
N ALA A 62 -7.41 -33.91 2.73
CA ALA A 62 -6.42 -33.83 3.81
C ALA A 62 -5.13 -33.12 3.40
N GLU A 63 -4.68 -33.32 2.16
CA GLU A 63 -3.49 -32.66 1.61
C GLU A 63 -3.76 -31.19 1.33
N TRP A 64 -4.92 -30.87 0.75
CA TRP A 64 -5.37 -29.50 0.53
C TRP A 64 -5.46 -28.73 1.86
N ALA A 65 -6.07 -29.32 2.88
CA ALA A 65 -6.19 -28.71 4.21
C ALA A 65 -4.81 -28.45 4.84
N LYS A 66 -3.87 -29.39 4.68
CA LYS A 66 -2.48 -29.22 5.15
C LYS A 66 -1.79 -28.05 4.44
N GLN A 67 -1.86 -27.98 3.12
CA GLN A 67 -1.28 -26.86 2.36
C GLN A 67 -1.89 -25.52 2.76
N ARG A 68 -3.21 -25.48 2.98
CA ARG A 68 -3.90 -24.26 3.43
C ARG A 68 -3.42 -23.83 4.82
N TYR A 69 -3.19 -24.77 5.73
CA TYR A 69 -2.67 -24.48 7.06
C TYR A 69 -1.25 -23.90 6.99
N GLU A 70 -0.37 -24.47 6.18
CA GLU A 70 0.99 -23.96 5.97
C GLU A 70 0.99 -22.52 5.44
N GLN A 71 0.11 -22.21 4.47
CA GLN A 71 -0.04 -20.83 3.97
C GLN A 71 -0.50 -19.85 5.05
N LEU A 72 -1.43 -20.27 5.92
CA LEU A 72 -1.91 -19.45 7.03
C LEU A 72 -0.81 -19.25 8.07
N ASN A 73 0.01 -20.26 8.33
CA ASN A 73 1.13 -20.14 9.28
C ASN A 73 2.15 -19.06 8.85
N LEU A 74 2.30 -18.83 7.54
CA LEU A 74 3.20 -17.82 6.98
C LEU A 74 2.56 -16.41 6.86
N ILE A 75 1.29 -16.24 7.22
CA ILE A 75 0.57 -14.97 6.99
C ILE A 75 1.17 -13.82 7.80
N ASP A 76 1.57 -14.08 9.05
CA ASP A 76 2.08 -13.04 9.94
C ASP A 76 3.47 -12.58 9.51
N GLU A 77 4.30 -13.48 8.97
CA GLU A 77 5.57 -13.11 8.35
C GLU A 77 5.36 -12.21 7.12
N LYS A 78 4.38 -12.53 6.26
CA LYS A 78 4.04 -11.69 5.11
C LYS A 78 3.57 -10.30 5.55
N ARG A 79 2.73 -10.22 6.60
CA ARG A 79 2.25 -8.96 7.17
C ARG A 79 3.39 -8.14 7.78
N LEU A 80 4.28 -8.78 8.52
CA LEU A 80 5.45 -8.12 9.10
C LEU A 80 6.38 -7.54 8.02
N LYS A 81 6.63 -8.31 6.96
CA LYS A 81 7.41 -7.83 5.80
C LYS A 81 6.74 -6.63 5.13
N ALA A 82 5.43 -6.68 4.94
CA ALA A 82 4.67 -5.57 4.36
C ALA A 82 4.67 -4.31 5.24
N LEU A 83 4.62 -4.47 6.57
CA LEU A 83 4.72 -3.37 7.53
C LEU A 83 6.09 -2.68 7.46
N CYS A 84 7.17 -3.46 7.48
CA CYS A 84 8.53 -2.95 7.33
C CYS A 84 8.71 -2.19 6.01
N HIS A 85 8.24 -2.77 4.91
CA HIS A 85 8.26 -2.12 3.60
C HIS A 85 7.47 -0.80 3.60
N GLY A 86 6.30 -0.80 4.24
CA GLY A 86 5.47 0.40 4.44
C GLY A 86 6.17 1.52 5.19
N GLN A 87 6.89 1.19 6.27
CA GLN A 87 7.67 2.17 7.02
C GLN A 87 8.80 2.76 6.17
N CYS A 88 9.55 1.91 5.46
CA CYS A 88 10.59 2.36 4.53
C CYS A 88 10.02 3.26 3.41
N TYR A 89 8.86 2.90 2.85
CA TYR A 89 8.18 3.70 1.85
C TYR A 89 7.75 5.06 2.40
N GLN A 90 7.13 5.10 3.58
CA GLN A 90 6.74 6.35 4.24
C GLN A 90 7.94 7.26 4.52
N GLN A 91 9.05 6.70 5.01
CA GLN A 91 10.28 7.46 5.23
C GLN A 91 10.83 8.05 3.93
N ARG A 92 10.82 7.28 2.84
CA ARG A 92 11.24 7.76 1.51
C ARG A 92 10.35 8.91 1.02
N MET A 93 9.04 8.77 1.17
CA MET A 93 8.07 9.80 0.79
C MET A 93 8.25 11.07 1.62
N ALA A 94 8.43 10.94 2.94
CA ALA A 94 8.66 12.07 3.84
C ALA A 94 9.94 12.82 3.48
N ARG A 95 11.04 12.11 3.20
CA ARG A 95 12.29 12.72 2.74
C ARG A 95 12.12 13.50 1.44
N ALA A 96 11.48 12.90 0.44
CA ALA A 96 11.23 13.56 -0.84
C ALA A 96 10.35 14.82 -0.69
N PHE A 97 9.33 14.74 0.15
CA PHE A 97 8.45 15.86 0.46
C PHE A 97 9.19 16.99 1.20
N ASN A 98 9.95 16.66 2.24
CA ASN A 98 10.73 17.64 2.99
C ASN A 98 11.79 18.31 2.10
N ALA A 99 12.48 17.55 1.24
CA ALA A 99 13.43 18.12 0.29
C ALA A 99 12.76 19.11 -0.68
N LYS A 100 11.50 18.85 -1.07
CA LYS A 100 10.73 19.77 -1.90
C LYS A 100 10.31 21.03 -1.14
N ILE A 101 9.79 20.88 0.08
CA ILE A 101 9.30 22.00 0.89
C ILE A 101 10.43 22.91 1.35
N PHE A 102 11.54 22.35 1.82
CA PHE A 102 12.67 23.11 2.37
C PHE A 102 13.78 23.30 1.35
N SER A 103 13.43 23.39 0.06
CA SER A 103 14.41 23.45 -1.04
C SER A 103 15.28 24.71 -0.99
N GLU A 104 14.73 25.86 -0.57
CA GLU A 104 15.48 27.11 -0.34
C GLU A 104 15.93 27.31 1.12
N GLY A 105 15.70 26.31 1.97
CA GLY A 105 16.10 26.33 3.37
C GLY A 105 14.96 26.16 4.37
N ALA A 106 15.37 25.97 5.61
CA ALA A 106 14.50 25.72 6.76
C ALA A 106 14.94 26.65 7.89
N VAL A 107 13.98 27.28 8.56
CA VAL A 107 14.23 28.24 9.66
C VAL A 107 13.55 27.74 10.93
N ILE A 108 14.25 27.72 12.05
CA ILE A 108 13.66 27.49 13.37
C ILE A 108 13.28 28.86 13.92
N LEU A 109 12.01 29.04 14.22
CA LEU A 109 11.51 30.28 14.82
C LEU A 109 11.54 30.14 16.34
N SER A 110 12.00 31.19 17.03
CA SER A 110 11.93 31.28 18.49
C SER A 110 10.92 32.33 18.90
N ASP A 111 10.23 32.10 20.00
CA ASP A 111 9.41 33.14 20.63
C ASP A 111 10.31 34.22 21.28
N MET A 112 9.71 35.33 21.72
CA MET A 112 10.37 36.46 22.37
C MET A 112 11.13 36.06 23.64
N ASP A 113 10.68 34.99 24.31
CA ASP A 113 11.35 34.40 25.48
C ASP A 113 12.53 33.48 25.10
N GLY A 114 12.86 33.37 23.81
CA GLY A 114 13.95 32.54 23.29
C GLY A 114 13.61 31.05 23.17
N THR A 115 12.34 30.65 23.37
CA THR A 115 11.92 29.25 23.23
C THR A 115 11.79 28.89 21.75
N GLU A 116 12.61 27.94 21.29
CA GLU A 116 12.62 27.47 19.90
C GLU A 116 11.41 26.58 19.56
N ASN A 117 10.86 26.74 18.36
CA ASN A 117 9.87 25.81 17.81
C ASN A 117 10.50 24.46 17.47
N ALA A 118 9.81 23.37 17.84
CA ALA A 118 10.26 22.00 17.60
C ALA A 118 10.31 21.61 16.10
N VAL A 119 9.58 22.34 15.23
CA VAL A 119 9.48 22.03 13.81
C VAL A 119 9.97 23.23 13.00
N PRO A 120 10.91 23.03 12.06
CA PRO A 120 11.37 24.12 11.20
C PRO A 120 10.30 24.56 10.20
N VAL A 121 10.33 25.84 9.86
CA VAL A 121 9.43 26.50 8.91
C VAL A 121 10.14 26.71 7.57
N ASN A 122 9.40 26.60 6.47
CA ASN A 122 9.94 26.86 5.13
C ASN A 122 10.35 28.34 5.02
N ALA A 123 11.62 28.59 4.67
CA ALA A 123 12.16 29.93 4.52
C ALA A 123 11.38 30.78 3.50
N ASP A 124 10.92 30.19 2.40
CA ASP A 124 10.20 30.92 1.34
C ASP A 124 8.83 31.39 1.78
N ALA A 125 8.20 30.62 2.67
CA ALA A 125 6.93 31.02 3.27
C ALA A 125 7.10 32.29 4.13
N ILE A 126 8.27 32.49 4.74
CA ILE A 126 8.59 33.66 5.56
C ILE A 126 8.96 34.85 4.67
N LYS A 127 9.85 34.67 3.68
CA LYS A 127 10.26 35.73 2.73
C LYS A 127 9.07 36.40 2.05
N LYS A 128 7.96 35.67 1.84
CA LYS A 128 6.72 36.24 1.29
C LYS A 128 6.14 37.40 2.10
N TYR A 129 6.31 37.39 3.43
CA TYR A 129 5.73 38.39 4.32
C TYR A 129 6.76 39.38 4.86
N TYR A 130 8.06 39.05 4.75
CA TYR A 130 9.17 39.85 5.27
C TYR A 130 10.27 39.97 4.19
N PRO A 131 10.11 40.92 3.23
CA PRO A 131 11.06 41.13 2.13
C PRO A 131 12.38 41.79 2.57
#